data_AF-W5T801-F1
#
_entry.id   AF-W5T801-F1
#
_cell.length_a   1.000
_cell.length_b   1.000
_cell.length_c   1.000
_cell.angle_alpha   90.00
_cell.angle_beta   90.00
_cell.angle_gamma   90.00
#
_symmetry.space_group_name_H-M   'P 1'
#
loop_
_entity.id
_entity.type
_entity.pdbx_description
1 polymer ?
#
loop_
_entity_poly.entity_id
_entity_poly.type
_entity_poly.pdbx_seq_one_letter_code
_entity_poly.pdbx_strand_id
1 'polypeptide(L)' 'MLDLILRQYKILYKATKDKLNKIVADMKREGNPNASATETAVNKLVTETLDKIIDGAKTVSGAIGDAGDSIGDGC' A
#
# COMPACT_ATOMS: atom_id res chain seq x y z
N MET A 1 -16.23 -10.52 5.59
CA MET A 1 -14.87 -11.11 5.50
C MET A 1 -13.92 -10.23 4.69
N LEU A 2 -14.32 -9.76 3.49
CA LEU A 2 -13.52 -8.87 2.63
C LEU A 2 -13.10 -7.53 3.27
N ASP A 3 -14.01 -6.90 4.02
CA ASP A 3 -13.75 -5.64 4.74
C ASP A 3 -12.59 -5.75 5.75
N LEU A 4 -12.52 -6.88 6.46
CA LEU A 4 -11.47 -7.15 7.44
C LEU A 4 -10.10 -7.32 6.76
N ILE A 5 -10.08 -8.01 5.61
CA ILE A 5 -8.87 -8.21 4.80
C ILE A 5 -8.35 -6.86 4.29
N LEU A 6 -9.24 -6.00 3.77
CA LEU A 6 -8.85 -4.68 3.27
C LEU A 6 -8.37 -3.75 4.40
N ARG A 7 -8.98 -3.83 5.58
CA ARG A 7 -8.54 -3.08 6.78
C ARG A 7 -7.14 -3.53 7.22
N GLN A 8 -6.90 -4.84 7.33
CA GLN A 8 -5.59 -5.35 7.73
C GLN A 8 -4.49 -4.98 6.74
N TYR A 9 -4.81 -5.01 5.44
CA TYR A 9 -3.90 -4.62 4.37
C TYR A 9 -3.53 -3.13 4.43
N LYS A 10 -4.50 -2.24 4.69
CA LYS A 10 -4.25 -0.79 4.89
C LYS A 10 -3.34 -0.49 6.08
N ILE A 11 -3.47 -1.24 7.18
CA ILE A 11 -2.61 -1.09 8.38
C ILE A 11 -1.17 -1.45 8.02
N LEU A 12 -0.97 -2.60 7.37
CA LEU A 12 0.36 -3.05 6.95
C LEU A 12 1.01 -2.06 5.98
N TYR A 13 0.25 -1.57 4.99
CA TYR A 13 0.70 -0.57 4.04
C TYR A 13 1.18 0.71 4.73
N LYS A 14 0.40 1.25 5.69
CA LYS A 14 0.78 2.43 6.48
C LYS A 14 2.10 2.20 7.21
N ALA A 15 2.22 1.08 7.93
CA ALA A 15 3.43 0.74 8.68
C ALA A 15 4.68 0.65 7.78
N THR A 16 4.54 0.08 6.57
CA THR A 16 5.62 0.01 5.59
C THR A 16 6.03 1.40 5.09
N LYS A 17 5.06 2.24 4.71
CA LYS A 17 5.31 3.62 4.26
C LYS A 17 6.02 4.44 5.33
N ASP A 18 5.57 4.34 6.57
CA ASP A 18 6.17 5.07 7.70
C ASP A 18 7.62 4.63 7.95
N LYS A 19 7.92 3.32 7.85
CA LYS A 19 9.28 2.80 7.97
C LYS A 19 10.20 3.28 6.84
N LEU A 20 9.72 3.29 5.59
CA LEU A 20 10.49 3.80 4.45
C LEU A 20 10.81 5.29 4.61
N ASN A 21 9.83 6.09 5.03
CA ASN A 21 10.03 7.51 5.31
C ASN A 21 11.00 7.74 6.48
N LYS A 22 10.93 6.90 7.52
CA LYS A 22 11.88 6.95 8.64
C LYS A 22 13.31 6.68 8.18
N ILE A 23 13.52 5.68 7.31
CA ILE A 23 14.85 5.40 6.73
C ILE A 23 15.39 6.64 6.00
N VAL A 24 14.57 7.28 5.16
CA VAL A 24 14.97 8.52 4.46
C VAL A 24 15.32 9.64 5.45
N ALA A 25 14.49 9.82 6.49
CA ALA A 25 14.74 10.84 7.51
C ALA A 25 16.04 10.58 8.29
N ASP A 26 16.31 9.32 8.66
CA ASP A 26 17.53 8.92 9.34
C ASP A 26 18.76 9.10 8.44
N MET A 27 18.66 8.76 7.15
CA MET A 27 19.72 9.01 6.16
C MET A 27 20.05 10.51 6.03
N LYS A 28 19.02 11.37 6.00
CA LYS A 28 19.20 12.83 5.97
C LYS A 28 19.89 13.32 7.25
N ARG A 29 19.44 12.84 8.42
CA ARG A 29 20.01 13.18 9.73
C ARG A 29 21.49 12.78 9.83
N GLU A 30 21.86 11.66 9.23
CA GLU A 30 23.24 11.14 9.24
C GLU A 30 24.14 11.75 8.16
N GLY A 31 23.62 12.72 7.38
CA GLY A 31 24.40 13.36 6.32
C GLY A 31 24.74 12.42 5.17
N ASN A 32 23.94 11.38 4.94
CA ASN A 32 24.18 10.43 3.87
C ASN A 32 24.08 11.14 2.51
N PRO A 33 25.13 11.13 1.66
CA PRO A 33 25.14 11.83 0.38
C PRO A 33 24.08 11.31 -0.60
N ASN A 34 23.58 10.08 -0.40
CA ASN A 34 22.55 9.47 -1.24
C ASN A 34 21.12 9.74 -0.76
N ALA A 35 20.91 10.44 0.35
CA ALA A 35 19.59 10.61 0.97
C ALA A 35 18.53 11.21 0.02
N SER A 36 18.93 12.15 -0.83
CA SER A 36 18.03 12.77 -1.84
C SER A 36 17.62 11.79 -2.95
N ALA A 37 18.58 11.02 -3.45
CA ALA A 37 18.30 9.98 -4.45
C ALA A 37 17.40 8.87 -3.86
N THR A 38 17.67 8.46 -2.62
CA THR A 38 16.84 7.48 -1.91
C THR A 38 15.44 8.01 -1.63
N GLU A 39 15.28 9.27 -1.23
CA GLU A 39 13.96 9.90 -1.08
C GLU A 39 13.16 9.85 -2.38
N THR A 40 13.81 10.17 -3.50
CA THR A 40 13.16 10.13 -4.81
C THR A 40 12.70 8.71 -5.17
N ALA A 41 13.56 7.72 -4.95
CA ALA A 41 13.22 6.32 -5.20
C ALA A 41 12.10 5.80 -4.28
N VAL A 42 12.14 6.16 -3.00
CA VAL A 42 11.10 5.80 -2.00
C VAL A 42 9.77 6.44 -2.37
N ASN A 43 9.76 7.74 -2.69
CA ASN A 43 8.54 8.43 -3.11
C ASN A 43 7.94 7.79 -4.35
N LYS A 44 8.77 7.46 -5.35
CA LYS A 44 8.33 6.76 -6.56
C LYS A 44 7.75 5.38 -6.26
N LEU A 45 8.40 4.58 -5.41
CA LEU A 45 7.89 3.27 -4.99
C LEU A 45 6.51 3.39 -4.32
N VAL A 46 6.35 4.38 -3.43
CA VAL A 46 5.08 4.60 -2.72
C VAL A 46 3.99 5.01 -3.70
N THR A 47 4.20 6.06 -4.49
CA THR A 47 3.15 6.65 -5.33
C THR A 47 2.85 5.82 -6.58
N GLU A 48 3.86 5.25 -7.23
CA GLU A 48 3.66 4.55 -8.49
C GLU A 48 3.34 3.07 -8.33
N THR A 49 3.64 2.47 -7.17
CA THR A 49 3.45 1.03 -6.94
C THR A 49 2.51 0.77 -5.76
N LEU A 50 2.90 1.15 -4.53
CA LEU A 50 2.17 0.75 -3.33
C LEU A 50 0.76 1.37 -3.28
N ASP A 51 0.64 2.65 -3.62
CA ASP A 51 -0.65 3.36 -3.67
C ASP A 51 -1.58 2.73 -4.73
N LYS A 52 -1.03 2.39 -5.90
CA LYS A 52 -1.80 1.73 -6.96
C LYS A 52 -2.28 0.33 -6.59
N ILE A 53 -1.49 -0.44 -5.85
CA ILE A 53 -1.90 -1.76 -5.36
C ILE A 53 -3.08 -1.62 -4.38
N ILE A 54 -3.02 -0.63 -3.48
CA ILE A 54 -4.11 -0.34 -2.55
C ILE A 54 -5.38 0.05 -3.29
N ASP A 55 -5.26 0.87 -4.33
CA ASP A 55 -6.42 1.29 -5.12
C ASP A 55 -6.99 0.15 -5.96
N GLY A 56 -6.15 -0.67 -6.60
CA GLY A 56 -6.59 -1.89 -7.27
C GLY A 56 -7.32 -2.85 -6.32
N ALA A 57 -6.79 -3.05 -5.11
CA ALA A 57 -7.42 -3.89 -4.08
C ALA A 57 -8.78 -3.34 -3.62
N LYS A 58 -8.93 -2.01 -3.49
CA LYS A 58 -10.24 -1.38 -3.20
C LYS A 58 -11.22 -1.62 -4.35
N THR A 59 -10.80 -1.43 -5.59
CA THR A 59 -11.67 -1.63 -6.77
C THR A 59 -12.17 -3.07 -6.85
N VAL A 60 -11.27 -4.04 -6.71
CA VAL A 60 -11.65 -5.46 -6.67
C VAL A 60 -12.59 -5.75 -5.50
N SER A 61 -12.32 -5.20 -4.31
CA SER A 61 -13.19 -5.41 -3.15
C SER A 61 -14.59 -4.81 -3.33
N GLY A 62 -14.72 -3.68 -4.03
CA GLY A 62 -16.02 -3.08 -4.37
C GLY A 62 -16.79 -3.93 -5.39
N ALA A 63 -16.11 -4.42 -6.43
CA ALA A 63 -16.73 -5.30 -7.43
C ALA A 63 -17.21 -6.63 -6.84
N ILE A 64 -16.45 -7.22 -5.90
CA ILE A 64 -16.86 -8.46 -5.21
C ILE A 64 -17.98 -8.18 -4.19
N GLY A 65 -18.01 -7.01 -3.56
CA GLY A 65 -19.06 -6.62 -2.61
C GLY A 65 -20.42 -6.34 -3.25
N ASP A 66 -20.44 -5.91 -4.51
CA ASP A 66 -21.63 -5.71 -5.34
C ASP A 66 -22.14 -7.03 -5.98
N ALA A 67 -21.25 -7.99 -6.22
CA ALA A 67 -21.56 -9.32 -6.73
C ALA A 67 -22.20 -10.27 -5.68
N GLY A 68 -22.91 -9.71 -4.70
CA GLY A 68 -23.58 -10.44 -3.61
C GLY A 68 -24.67 -11.43 -4.04
N ASP A 69 -24.91 -11.58 -5.36
CA ASP A 69 -25.95 -12.45 -5.91
C ASP A 69 -25.44 -13.64 -6.74
N SER A 70 -24.12 -13.85 -6.92
CA SER A 70 -23.58 -15.16 -7.38
C SER A 70 -22.06 -15.20 -7.43
N ILE A 71 -21.42 -15.66 -6.36
CA ILE A 71 -20.12 -16.34 -6.46
C ILE A 71 -20.24 -17.64 -5.66
N GLY A 72 -20.88 -18.65 -6.29
CA GLY A 72 -20.89 -20.03 -5.84
C GLY A 72 -22.10 -20.44 -5.00
N ASP A 73 -23.18 -20.84 -5.67
CA ASP A 73 -23.88 -22.09 -5.30
C ASP A 73 -24.60 -22.63 -6.54
N GLY A 74 -23.95 -23.56 -7.22
CA GLY A 74 -24.49 -24.28 -8.36
C GLY A 74 -24.00 -25.72 -8.30
N CYS A 75 -24.80 -26.57 -7.67
CA CYS A 75 -24.85 -28.01 -7.95
C CYS A 75 -25.25 -28.25 -9.41
#